data_AF-A0A3P8KZY5-F1
#
_entry.id   AF-A0A3P8KZY5-F1
#
_cell.length_a   1.000
_cell.length_b   1.000
_cell.length_c   1.000
_cell.angle_alpha   90.00
_cell.angle_beta   90.00
_cell.angle_gamma   90.00
#
_symmetry.space_group_name_H-M   'P 1'
#
loop_
_entity.id
_entity.type
_entity.pdbx_description
1 polymer ?
#
loop_
_entity_poly.entity_id
_entity_poly.type
_entity_poly.pdbx_seq_one_letter_code
_entity_poly.pdbx_strand_id
1 'polypeptide(L)'
;MPNKRGYLRQLYQPPTELLFDGTLVSAQAAAREKNRWLLVSLHDEGCFDCHLLNRDVWKDPKVYQTIKRNFVFLQIPVDSPEGVQFRAMHSYVQSASHISILNPYTGEQCIVWMHLKDATTVHEALTEFIQHTKLVPPSPTTMIPDPQPGHSRDQLLTTLTGLSSRVGGSRRPQSHLSDNTSESAVKRPRLGLRDIDATTALSSRVAAVSVS
;
A
#
# COMPACT_ATOMS: atom_id res chain seq x y z
N MET A 1 20.60 31.65 -18.52
CA MET A 1 19.23 31.09 -18.68
C MET A 1 19.27 29.62 -18.32
N PRO A 2 18.41 29.11 -17.42
CA PRO A 2 18.33 27.68 -17.19
C PRO A 2 17.99 26.99 -18.52
N ASN A 3 18.67 25.89 -18.84
CA ASN A 3 18.33 25.09 -20.01
C ASN A 3 16.83 24.72 -19.95
N LYS A 4 16.07 24.92 -21.03
CA LYS A 4 14.61 24.65 -21.09
C LYS A 4 14.26 23.26 -20.56
N ARG A 5 15.14 22.26 -20.76
CA ARG A 5 15.00 20.90 -20.23
C ARG A 5 15.10 20.84 -18.70
N GLY A 6 16.01 21.61 -18.10
CA GLY A 6 16.18 21.70 -16.65
C GLY A 6 15.02 22.42 -15.97
N TYR A 7 14.50 23.50 -16.58
CA TYR A 7 13.35 24.23 -16.06
C TYR A 7 12.07 23.38 -16.05
N LEU A 8 11.81 22.63 -17.12
CA LEU A 8 10.67 21.71 -17.17
C LEU A 8 10.78 20.62 -16.11
N ARG A 9 11.97 20.02 -15.95
CA ARG A 9 12.20 18.99 -14.92
C ARG A 9 11.90 19.55 -13.52
N GLN A 10 12.28 20.80 -13.25
CA GLN A 10 12.04 21.47 -11.97
C GLN A 10 10.54 21.74 -11.70
N LEU A 11 9.77 22.11 -12.73
CA LEU A 11 8.33 22.38 -12.58
C LEU A 11 7.54 21.15 -12.11
N TYR A 12 7.88 19.97 -12.65
CA TYR A 12 7.19 18.71 -12.35
C TYR A 12 7.79 17.93 -11.18
N GLN A 13 8.85 18.44 -10.54
CA GLN A 13 9.35 17.84 -9.30
C GLN A 13 8.28 17.93 -8.21
N PRO A 14 8.13 16.88 -7.38
CA PRO A 14 7.28 16.95 -6.20
C PRO A 14 7.80 18.00 -5.21
N PRO A 15 6.94 18.57 -4.36
CA PRO A 15 7.36 19.49 -3.31
C PRO A 15 8.07 18.73 -2.19
N THR A 16 9.40 18.61 -2.28
CA THR A 16 10.23 17.84 -1.34
C THR A 16 10.06 18.27 0.11
N GLU A 17 9.79 19.54 0.38
CA GLU A 17 9.51 20.05 1.73
C GLU A 17 8.20 19.55 2.34
N LEU A 18 7.26 19.12 1.51
CA LEU A 18 5.97 18.57 1.94
C LEU A 18 6.05 17.05 2.15
N LEU A 19 6.96 16.39 1.42
CA LEU A 19 7.11 14.95 1.46
C LEU A 19 7.84 14.50 2.73
N PHE A 20 7.37 13.41 3.29
CA PHE A 20 8.07 12.63 4.28
C PHE A 20 9.18 11.83 3.60
N ASP A 21 10.41 11.99 4.08
CA ASP A 21 11.56 11.23 3.61
C ASP A 21 11.67 9.91 4.40
N GLY A 22 11.29 8.81 3.76
CA GLY A 22 11.37 7.48 4.33
C GLY A 22 10.40 6.49 3.68
N THR A 23 10.23 5.34 4.34
CA THR A 23 9.34 4.25 3.93
C THR A 23 7.93 4.44 4.48
N LEU A 24 6.95 3.72 3.94
CA LEU A 24 5.58 3.59 4.43
C LEU A 24 5.53 3.26 5.92
N VAL A 25 6.39 2.34 6.38
CA VAL A 25 6.45 1.96 7.80
C VAL A 25 6.89 3.14 8.67
N SER A 26 7.96 3.83 8.27
CA SER A 26 8.45 5.00 9.01
C SER A 26 7.49 6.19 8.93
N ALA A 27 6.83 6.41 7.79
CA ALA A 27 5.81 7.43 7.62
C ALA A 27 4.59 7.15 8.49
N GLN A 28 4.16 5.89 8.58
CA GLN A 28 3.08 5.46 9.46
C GLN A 28 3.44 5.67 10.93
N ALA A 29 4.66 5.33 11.35
CA ALA A 29 5.14 5.60 12.71
C ALA A 29 5.16 7.11 13.01
N ALA A 30 5.69 7.93 12.12
CA ALA A 30 5.70 9.38 12.27
C ALA A 30 4.28 9.99 12.29
N ALA A 31 3.35 9.42 11.53
CA ALA A 31 1.95 9.83 11.51
C ALA A 31 1.25 9.50 12.85
N ARG A 32 1.54 8.33 13.45
CA ARG A 32 1.08 7.98 14.81
C ARG A 32 1.63 8.95 15.84
N GLU A 33 2.94 9.19 15.84
CA GLU A 33 3.62 10.07 16.79
C GLU A 33 3.06 11.49 16.74
N LYS A 34 2.83 12.02 15.53
CA LYS A 34 2.28 13.37 15.33
C LYS A 34 0.76 13.45 15.50
N ASN A 35 0.09 12.31 15.73
CA ASN A 35 -1.36 12.15 15.67
C ASN A 35 -1.97 12.82 14.42
N ARG A 36 -1.45 12.46 13.25
CA ARG A 36 -1.87 12.96 11.93
C ARG A 36 -2.23 11.81 11.01
N TRP A 37 -3.11 12.07 10.06
CA TRP A 37 -3.44 11.10 9.02
C TRP A 37 -2.22 10.84 8.12
N LEU A 38 -2.15 9.67 7.49
CA LEU A 38 -1.13 9.36 6.50
C LEU A 38 -1.71 9.53 5.10
N LEU A 39 -1.26 10.55 4.37
CA LEU A 39 -1.60 10.74 2.96
C LEU A 39 -0.55 10.00 2.12
N VAL A 40 -0.99 9.15 1.21
CA VAL A 40 -0.12 8.41 0.28
C VAL A 40 -0.49 8.78 -1.15
N SER A 41 0.51 9.13 -1.95
CA SER A 41 0.37 9.27 -3.41
C SER A 41 1.30 8.27 -4.09
N LEU A 42 0.76 7.45 -5.00
CA LEU A 42 1.64 6.74 -5.94
C LEU A 42 2.04 7.69 -7.07
N HIS A 43 3.25 7.51 -7.59
CA HIS A 43 3.72 8.25 -8.76
C HIS A 43 4.42 7.35 -9.77
N ASP A 44 4.34 7.76 -11.02
CA ASP A 44 5.04 7.18 -12.16
C ASP A 44 5.59 8.32 -13.02
N GLU A 45 6.88 8.25 -13.38
CA GLU A 45 7.52 9.23 -14.25
C GLU A 45 6.92 9.24 -15.67
N GLY A 46 6.32 8.15 -16.11
CA GLY A 46 5.59 8.04 -17.37
C GLY A 46 4.16 8.59 -17.32
N CYS A 47 3.61 8.84 -16.13
CA CYS A 47 2.22 9.24 -15.97
C CYS A 47 2.04 10.76 -15.98
N PHE A 48 1.32 11.27 -17.00
CA PHE A 48 1.03 12.70 -17.12
C PHE A 48 0.21 13.25 -15.95
N ASP A 49 -0.75 12.48 -15.43
CA ASP A 49 -1.55 12.90 -14.28
C ASP A 49 -0.67 13.07 -13.03
N CYS A 50 0.35 12.21 -12.81
CA CYS A 50 1.31 12.37 -11.72
C CYS A 50 2.13 13.66 -11.84
N HIS A 51 2.49 14.06 -13.07
CA HIS A 51 3.16 15.34 -13.31
C HIS A 51 2.26 16.54 -12.99
N LEU A 52 0.98 16.49 -13.36
CA LEU A 52 0.02 17.53 -13.01
C LEU A 52 -0.17 17.65 -11.50
N LEU A 53 -0.25 16.51 -10.80
CA LEU A 53 -0.31 16.49 -9.34
C LEU A 53 0.88 17.23 -8.72
N ASN A 54 2.10 16.94 -9.15
CA ASN A 54 3.30 17.59 -8.63
C ASN A 54 3.40 19.07 -8.99
N ARG A 55 2.92 19.48 -10.17
CA ARG A 55 3.03 20.87 -10.65
C ARG A 55 1.93 21.76 -10.08
N ASP A 56 0.68 21.32 -10.17
CA ASP A 56 -0.51 22.16 -9.99
C ASP A 56 -1.21 21.90 -8.66
N VAL A 57 -1.16 20.67 -8.14
CA VAL A 57 -1.93 20.27 -6.95
C VAL A 57 -1.11 20.37 -5.67
N TRP A 58 0.01 19.66 -5.55
CA TRP A 58 0.78 19.61 -4.30
C TRP A 58 1.46 20.94 -3.95
N LYS A 59 1.63 21.81 -4.95
CA LYS A 59 2.20 23.16 -4.81
C LYS A 59 1.12 24.23 -4.64
N ASP A 60 -0.16 23.91 -4.83
CA ASP A 60 -1.24 24.85 -4.55
C ASP A 60 -1.18 25.27 -3.07
N PRO A 61 -1.20 26.58 -2.74
CA PRO A 61 -1.06 27.03 -1.37
C PRO A 61 -2.12 26.47 -0.41
N LYS A 62 -3.36 26.26 -0.85
CA LYS A 62 -4.42 25.74 0.02
C LYS A 62 -4.21 24.26 0.28
N VAL A 63 -3.94 23.48 -0.77
CA VAL A 63 -3.62 22.05 -0.64
C VAL A 63 -2.39 21.84 0.23
N TYR A 64 -1.30 22.56 -0.04
CA TYR A 64 -0.05 22.48 0.71
C TYR A 64 -0.27 22.73 2.20
N GLN A 65 -0.99 23.81 2.56
CA GLN A 65 -1.24 24.15 3.96
C GLN A 65 -2.14 23.12 4.65
N THR A 66 -3.15 22.59 3.95
CA THR A 66 -4.01 21.54 4.47
C THR A 66 -3.23 20.25 4.72
N ILE A 67 -2.36 19.84 3.79
CA ILE A 67 -1.48 18.68 3.94
C ILE A 67 -0.53 18.88 5.13
N LYS A 68 0.22 20.00 5.15
CA LYS A 68 1.23 20.30 6.17
C LYS A 68 0.68 20.31 7.61
N ARG A 69 -0.59 20.68 7.80
CA ARG A 69 -1.22 20.73 9.13
C ARG A 69 -1.75 19.38 9.60
N ASN A 70 -2.36 18.61 8.70
CA ASN A 70 -3.21 17.48 9.08
C ASN A 70 -2.62 16.11 8.74
N PHE A 71 -1.61 16.07 7.86
CA PHE A 71 -1.09 14.84 7.29
C PHE A 71 0.42 14.70 7.47
N VAL A 72 0.88 13.46 7.48
CA VAL A 72 2.21 13.06 7.00
C VAL A 72 2.01 12.62 5.57
N PHE A 73 2.74 13.22 4.61
CA PHE A 73 2.56 12.95 3.20
C PHE A 73 3.70 12.12 2.64
N LEU A 74 3.40 10.92 2.16
CA LEU A 74 4.35 10.03 1.54
C LEU A 74 4.03 9.89 0.05
N GLN A 75 5.05 9.98 -0.79
CA GLN A 75 4.93 9.71 -2.22
C GLN A 75 5.80 8.50 -2.60
N ILE A 76 5.19 7.47 -3.17
CA ILE A 76 5.84 6.17 -3.42
C ILE A 76 5.93 5.95 -4.95
N PRO A 77 7.09 5.63 -5.53
CA PRO A 77 7.18 5.23 -6.93
C PRO A 77 6.40 3.93 -7.14
N VAL A 78 5.51 3.89 -8.13
CA VAL A 78 4.60 2.75 -8.35
C VAL A 78 5.34 1.44 -8.64
N ASP A 79 6.49 1.51 -9.28
CA ASP A 79 7.33 0.37 -9.67
C ASP A 79 8.40 0.03 -8.63
N SER A 80 8.48 0.79 -7.53
CA SER A 80 9.35 0.41 -6.41
C SER A 80 8.81 -0.85 -5.72
N PRO A 81 9.66 -1.63 -5.02
CA PRO A 81 9.20 -2.78 -4.23
C PRO A 81 8.09 -2.39 -3.24
N GLU A 82 8.20 -1.22 -2.64
CA GLU A 82 7.20 -0.66 -1.73
C GLU A 82 5.89 -0.32 -2.46
N GLY A 83 5.96 0.28 -3.65
CA GLY A 83 4.80 0.56 -4.48
C GLY A 83 4.06 -0.71 -4.92
N VAL A 84 4.79 -1.77 -5.28
CA VAL A 84 4.21 -3.09 -5.60
C VAL A 84 3.51 -3.69 -4.38
N GLN A 85 4.16 -3.66 -3.21
CA GLN A 85 3.58 -4.15 -1.96
C GLN A 85 2.35 -3.35 -1.56
N PHE A 86 2.41 -2.02 -1.65
CA PHE A 86 1.27 -1.14 -1.36
C PHE A 86 0.05 -1.47 -2.23
N ARG A 87 0.25 -1.63 -3.54
CA ARG A 87 -0.83 -2.03 -4.46
C ARG A 87 -1.43 -3.39 -4.12
N ALA A 88 -0.60 -4.35 -3.72
CA ALA A 88 -1.05 -5.68 -3.33
C ALA A 88 -1.90 -5.67 -2.05
N MET A 89 -1.55 -4.84 -1.06
CA MET A 89 -2.30 -4.71 0.20
C MET A 89 -3.63 -3.97 0.03
N HIS A 90 -3.71 -3.10 -0.97
CA HIS A 90 -4.88 -2.24 -1.19
C HIS A 90 -5.57 -2.56 -2.53
N SER A 91 -5.72 -3.85 -2.89
CA SER A 91 -6.33 -4.56 -4.05
C SER A 91 -6.97 -3.80 -5.25
N TYR A 92 -7.42 -2.56 -5.08
CA TYR A 92 -8.01 -1.66 -6.06
C TYR A 92 -7.00 -0.74 -6.75
N VAL A 93 -5.72 -0.70 -6.35
CA VAL A 93 -4.76 0.26 -6.93
C VAL A 93 -4.19 -0.22 -8.27
N GLN A 94 -4.94 -0.01 -9.35
CA GLN A 94 -4.49 -0.28 -10.73
C GLN A 94 -3.97 0.96 -11.46
N SER A 95 -4.17 2.16 -10.92
CA SER A 95 -3.75 3.43 -11.52
C SER A 95 -2.46 3.95 -10.87
N ALA A 96 -1.56 4.49 -11.70
CA ALA A 96 -0.39 5.21 -11.20
C ALA A 96 -0.76 6.56 -10.54
N SER A 97 -1.87 7.17 -10.96
CA SER A 97 -2.43 8.37 -10.34
C SER A 97 -3.37 7.98 -9.21
N HIS A 98 -2.79 7.57 -8.09
CA HIS A 98 -3.48 7.13 -6.87
C HIS A 98 -3.19 8.07 -5.71
N ILE A 99 -4.23 8.47 -4.99
CA ILE A 99 -4.15 9.20 -3.72
C ILE A 99 -5.00 8.46 -2.69
N SER A 100 -4.47 8.20 -1.51
CA SER A 100 -5.22 7.57 -0.42
C SER A 100 -4.88 8.17 0.93
N ILE A 101 -5.87 8.17 1.83
CA ILE A 101 -5.65 8.47 3.25
C ILE A 101 -5.71 7.16 4.02
N LEU A 102 -4.66 6.89 4.81
CA LEU A 102 -4.58 5.76 5.70
C LEU A 102 -4.73 6.20 7.15
N ASN A 103 -5.42 5.37 7.93
CA ASN A 103 -5.37 5.45 9.38
C ASN A 103 -3.97 5.04 9.84
N PRO A 104 -3.21 5.93 10.51
CA PRO A 104 -1.86 5.62 10.92
C PRO A 104 -1.81 4.47 11.93
N TYR A 105 -2.81 4.29 12.79
CA TYR A 105 -2.80 3.24 13.82
C TYR A 105 -3.11 1.85 13.26
N THR A 106 -4.11 1.74 12.41
CA THR A 106 -4.57 0.45 11.88
C THR A 106 -3.96 0.08 10.53
N GLY A 107 -3.46 1.07 9.76
CA GLY A 107 -3.06 0.89 8.37
C GLY A 107 -4.24 0.79 7.40
N GLU A 108 -5.47 0.95 7.89
CA GLU A 108 -6.68 0.89 7.08
C GLU A 108 -6.71 2.05 6.08
N GLN A 109 -7.06 1.74 4.83
CA GLN A 109 -7.31 2.75 3.82
C GLN A 109 -8.70 3.33 3.97
N CYS A 110 -8.79 4.55 4.50
CA CYS A 110 -10.06 5.21 4.76
C CYS A 110 -10.72 5.73 3.48
N ILE A 111 -9.91 6.24 2.54
CA ILE A 111 -10.40 6.74 1.25
C ILE A 111 -9.33 6.58 0.18
N VAL A 112 -9.79 6.44 -1.06
CA VAL A 112 -8.96 6.41 -2.26
C VAL A 112 -9.59 7.27 -3.35
N TRP A 113 -8.75 8.03 -4.03
CA TRP A 113 -9.10 8.75 -5.24
C TRP A 113 -8.16 8.36 -6.36
N MET A 114 -8.75 8.15 -7.54
CA MET A 114 -8.03 7.94 -8.79
C MET A 114 -8.32 9.11 -9.72
N HIS A 115 -7.30 9.55 -10.46
CA HIS A 115 -7.43 10.63 -11.47
C HIS A 115 -7.89 12.00 -10.93
N LEU A 116 -7.82 12.22 -9.62
CA LEU A 116 -8.15 13.49 -8.99
C LEU A 116 -6.97 14.46 -9.18
N LYS A 117 -7.08 15.40 -10.13
CA LYS A 117 -5.95 16.18 -10.65
C LYS A 117 -6.16 17.70 -10.70
N ASP A 118 -7.24 18.17 -10.08
CA ASP A 118 -7.52 19.59 -9.91
C ASP A 118 -7.28 20.00 -8.45
N ALA A 119 -6.56 21.11 -8.24
CA ALA A 119 -6.18 21.57 -6.91
C ALA A 119 -7.39 21.93 -6.03
N THR A 120 -8.44 22.51 -6.64
CA THR A 120 -9.66 22.89 -5.92
C THR A 120 -10.39 21.63 -5.45
N THR A 121 -10.59 20.66 -6.34
CA THR A 121 -11.26 19.40 -5.98
C THR A 121 -10.47 18.60 -4.95
N VAL A 122 -9.14 18.54 -5.05
CA VAL A 122 -8.29 17.89 -4.04
C VAL A 122 -8.41 18.61 -2.70
N HIS A 123 -8.36 19.93 -2.69
CA HIS A 123 -8.51 20.70 -1.45
C HIS A 123 -9.87 20.44 -0.79
N GLU A 124 -10.97 20.50 -1.55
CA GLU A 124 -12.31 20.20 -1.06
C GLU A 124 -12.39 18.80 -0.45
N ALA A 125 -11.92 17.78 -1.17
CA ALA A 125 -11.92 16.39 -0.70
C ALA A 125 -11.12 16.20 0.60
N LEU A 126 -9.94 16.81 0.70
CA LEU A 126 -9.13 16.76 1.94
C LEU A 126 -9.85 17.45 3.10
N THR A 127 -10.46 18.62 2.87
CA THR A 127 -11.17 19.35 3.91
C THR A 127 -12.43 18.65 4.37
N GLU A 128 -13.21 18.08 3.45
CA GLU A 128 -14.40 17.29 3.75
C GLU A 128 -14.03 16.07 4.62
N PHE A 129 -12.98 15.35 4.24
CA PHE A 129 -12.49 14.23 5.04
C PHE A 129 -12.12 14.66 6.46
N ILE A 130 -11.36 15.75 6.64
CA ILE A 130 -10.97 16.25 7.97
C ILE A 130 -12.20 16.69 8.79
N GLN A 131 -13.20 17.29 8.16
CA GLN A 131 -14.40 17.77 8.86
C GLN A 131 -15.26 16.61 9.40
N HIS A 132 -15.33 15.50 8.66
CA HIS A 132 -16.21 14.37 8.98
C HIS A 132 -15.51 13.20 9.67
N THR A 133 -14.18 13.20 9.76
CA THR A 133 -13.41 12.12 10.39
C THR A 133 -12.56 12.64 11.54
N LYS A 134 -12.48 11.83 12.61
CA LYS A 134 -11.60 12.13 13.75
C LYS A 134 -10.61 11.01 13.90
N LEU A 135 -9.34 11.38 14.03
CA LEU A 135 -8.28 10.45 14.34
C LEU A 135 -8.27 10.21 15.85
N VAL A 136 -8.63 9.00 16.26
CA VAL A 136 -8.65 8.58 17.67
C VAL A 136 -7.48 7.65 17.93
N PRO A 137 -6.51 8.03 18.78
CA PRO A 137 -5.46 7.12 19.21
C PRO A 137 -6.05 5.91 19.94
N PRO A 138 -5.56 4.69 19.69
CA PRO A 138 -5.98 3.53 20.47
C PRO A 138 -5.60 3.76 21.94
N SER A 139 -6.55 3.53 22.83
CA SER A 139 -6.32 3.58 24.27
C SER A 139 -5.25 2.54 24.67
N PRO A 140 -4.40 2.82 25.67
CA PRO A 140 -3.37 1.88 26.11
C PRO A 140 -3.91 0.52 26.62
N THR A 141 -5.23 0.40 26.81
CA THR A 141 -5.89 -0.83 27.32
C THR A 141 -6.05 -1.96 26.30
N THR A 142 -5.78 -1.74 25.00
CA THR A 142 -5.87 -2.82 23.98
C THR A 142 -4.52 -3.49 23.68
N MET A 143 -3.45 -3.16 24.42
CA MET A 143 -2.25 -4.00 24.42
C MET A 143 -2.52 -5.24 25.27
N ILE A 144 -3.10 -6.27 24.65
CA ILE A 144 -3.04 -7.63 25.19
C ILE A 144 -1.55 -7.94 25.38
N PRO A 145 -1.07 -8.21 26.60
CA PRO A 145 0.30 -8.65 26.78
C PRO A 145 0.48 -9.94 26.01
N ASP A 146 1.49 -9.98 25.14
CA ASP A 146 1.97 -11.20 24.50
C ASP A 146 2.12 -12.29 25.58
N PRO A 147 1.60 -13.52 25.38
CA PRO A 147 1.76 -14.56 26.37
C PRO A 147 3.25 -14.87 26.51
N GLN A 148 3.81 -14.50 27.67
CA GLN A 148 5.18 -14.85 28.07
C GLN A 148 5.41 -16.36 27.87
N PRO A 149 6.45 -16.78 27.13
CA PRO A 149 6.77 -18.19 27.00
C PRO A 149 7.46 -18.66 28.27
N GLY A 150 6.75 -19.46 29.08
CA GLY A 150 7.40 -20.35 30.03
C GLY A 150 6.66 -20.51 31.35
N HIS A 151 5.87 -21.57 31.46
CA HIS A 151 5.93 -22.45 32.64
C HIS A 151 5.63 -23.89 32.21
N SER A 152 6.61 -24.76 32.48
CA SER A 152 6.65 -26.19 32.17
C SER A 152 5.38 -26.92 32.58
N ARG A 153 4.79 -27.68 31.66
CA ARG A 153 3.81 -28.74 31.95
C ARG A 153 4.53 -30.09 31.99
N ASP A 154 5.22 -30.33 33.10
CA ASP A 154 5.53 -31.70 33.52
C ASP A 154 4.87 -31.93 34.87
N GLN A 155 3.68 -32.52 34.84
CA GLN A 155 3.26 -33.60 35.74
C GLN A 155 1.79 -33.94 35.51
N LEU A 156 1.57 -35.23 35.27
CA LEU A 156 0.43 -36.09 35.61
C LEU A 156 0.00 -36.93 34.40
N LEU A 157 0.61 -38.12 34.27
CA LEU A 157 -0.10 -39.40 34.36
C LEU A 157 0.92 -40.55 34.23
N THR A 158 1.33 -41.15 35.35
CA THR A 158 2.08 -42.42 35.32
C THR A 158 1.54 -43.31 36.42
N THR A 159 0.65 -44.22 36.05
CA THR A 159 0.72 -45.67 36.36
C THR A 159 -0.50 -46.36 35.78
N LEU A 160 -0.28 -47.29 34.84
CA LEU A 160 -0.69 -48.70 34.98
C LEU A 160 -0.13 -49.51 33.79
N THR A 161 0.77 -50.42 34.16
CA THR A 161 1.23 -51.65 33.46
C THR A 161 0.04 -52.48 32.93
N GLY A 162 0.10 -53.29 31.86
CA GLY A 162 1.18 -53.81 31.01
C GLY A 162 0.63 -54.86 30.00
N LEU A 163 1.56 -55.59 29.37
CA LEU A 163 1.45 -56.76 28.46
C LEU A 163 1.49 -56.55 26.92
N SER A 164 2.73 -56.61 26.40
CA SER A 164 3.28 -57.49 25.33
C SER A 164 2.42 -57.98 24.14
N SER A 165 2.89 -57.66 22.93
CA SER A 165 3.12 -58.62 21.81
C SER A 165 3.89 -57.89 20.68
N ARG A 166 5.19 -58.18 20.50
CA ARG A 166 5.78 -58.94 19.38
C ARG A 166 5.16 -58.66 17.99
N VAL A 167 5.95 -58.12 17.06
CA VAL A 167 6.48 -58.80 15.85
C VAL A 167 7.14 -57.79 14.89
N GLY A 168 8.36 -58.14 14.45
CA GLY A 168 8.98 -57.91 13.13
C GLY A 168 9.15 -56.47 12.62
N GLY A 169 10.30 -55.99 12.17
CA GLY A 169 11.43 -56.68 11.55
C GLY A 169 11.50 -56.31 10.06
N SER A 170 12.64 -55.73 9.67
CA SER A 170 13.27 -55.82 8.33
C SER A 170 13.34 -54.55 7.43
N ARG A 171 14.58 -54.03 7.36
CA ARG A 171 15.40 -53.72 6.15
C ARG A 171 15.03 -52.56 5.18
N ARG A 172 15.93 -51.56 5.20
CA ARG A 172 16.64 -50.81 4.10
C ARG A 172 16.67 -51.45 2.69
N PRO A 173 17.15 -50.79 1.59
CA PRO A 173 17.67 -49.39 1.40
C PRO A 173 17.35 -48.68 0.03
N GLN A 174 17.88 -47.45 -0.07
CA GLN A 174 18.26 -46.52 -1.17
C GLN A 174 18.20 -46.83 -2.70
N SER A 175 17.99 -45.70 -3.41
CA SER A 175 18.62 -45.17 -4.66
C SER A 175 18.24 -45.73 -6.04
N HIS A 176 17.87 -44.84 -6.98
CA HIS A 176 18.72 -44.40 -8.12
C HIS A 176 18.01 -43.36 -9.03
N LEU A 177 18.84 -42.62 -9.77
CA LEU A 177 18.62 -41.50 -10.70
C LEU A 177 17.83 -41.83 -11.98
N SER A 178 17.30 -40.80 -12.67
CA SER A 178 17.47 -40.62 -14.14
C SER A 178 17.07 -39.22 -14.63
N ASP A 179 17.88 -38.71 -15.56
CA ASP A 179 17.68 -37.56 -16.46
C ASP A 179 16.42 -37.66 -17.33
N ASN A 180 15.89 -36.52 -17.77
CA ASN A 180 15.48 -36.37 -19.17
C ASN A 180 15.39 -34.91 -19.64
N THR A 181 16.17 -34.62 -20.68
CA THR A 181 16.08 -33.48 -21.60
C THR A 181 14.87 -33.59 -22.53
N SER A 182 14.21 -32.47 -22.87
CA SER A 182 13.77 -32.18 -24.25
C SER A 182 13.19 -30.76 -24.40
N GLU A 183 13.48 -30.25 -25.59
CA GLU A 183 13.32 -28.91 -26.14
C GLU A 183 12.04 -28.85 -26.99
N SER A 184 11.33 -27.71 -27.04
CA SER A 184 10.63 -27.25 -28.26
C SER A 184 9.94 -25.90 -28.11
N ALA A 185 9.83 -25.25 -29.26
CA ALA A 185 9.73 -23.83 -29.51
C ALA A 185 8.30 -23.27 -29.70
N VAL A 186 8.14 -21.99 -29.36
CA VAL A 186 7.47 -20.90 -30.12
C VAL A 186 6.00 -21.08 -30.58
N LYS A 187 5.14 -20.14 -30.13
CA LYS A 187 4.28 -19.31 -31.02
C LYS A 187 3.69 -18.10 -30.28
N ARG A 188 4.06 -16.89 -30.74
CA ARG A 188 3.37 -15.62 -30.46
C ARG A 188 2.22 -15.44 -31.45
N PRO A 189 1.12 -14.76 -31.08
CA PRO A 189 0.32 -14.00 -32.03
C PRO A 189 0.60 -12.50 -31.94
N ARG A 190 0.64 -11.84 -33.11
CA ARG A 190 0.79 -10.40 -33.31
C ARG A 190 -0.57 -9.67 -33.26
N LEU A 191 -0.53 -8.46 -32.70
CA LEU A 191 -1.26 -7.23 -33.04
C LEU A 191 -2.44 -7.31 -34.02
N GLY A 192 -3.64 -6.97 -33.51
CA GLY A 192 -4.74 -6.40 -34.27
C GLY A 192 -4.97 -4.96 -33.81
N LEU A 193 -4.87 -4.01 -34.74
CA LEU A 193 -5.17 -2.58 -34.58
C LEU A 193 -6.61 -2.32 -35.07
N ARG A 194 -7.23 -1.24 -34.56
CA ARG A 194 -8.52 -0.59 -34.92
C ARG A 194 -9.67 -0.90 -33.94
N ASP A 195 -10.53 0.02 -33.51
CA ASP A 195 -10.70 1.45 -33.78
C ASP A 195 -11.36 2.12 -32.55
N ILE A 196 -11.10 3.42 -32.44
CA ILE A 196 -11.83 4.46 -31.70
C ILE A 196 -13.37 4.30 -31.70
N ASP A 197 -13.98 4.41 -30.52
CA ASP A 197 -15.15 5.27 -30.34
C ASP A 197 -15.37 5.63 -28.86
N ALA A 198 -15.65 6.90 -28.65
CA ALA A 198 -15.92 7.51 -27.36
C ALA A 198 -17.33 7.19 -26.88
N THR A 199 -17.53 6.96 -25.58
CA THR A 199 -18.74 7.41 -24.88
C THR A 199 -18.52 7.45 -23.37
N THR A 200 -18.90 8.59 -22.83
CA THR A 200 -18.95 9.03 -21.44
C THR A 200 -19.70 8.07 -20.52
N ALA A 201 -19.10 7.69 -19.39
CA ALA A 201 -19.84 7.24 -18.21
C ALA A 201 -19.08 7.59 -16.92
N LEU A 202 -19.56 8.65 -16.28
CA LEU A 202 -19.27 9.04 -14.91
C LEU A 202 -19.63 7.88 -13.96
N SER A 203 -18.66 7.33 -13.23
CA SER A 203 -18.93 6.37 -12.15
C SER A 203 -18.26 6.83 -10.85
N SER A 204 -18.99 7.66 -10.13
CA SER A 204 -18.75 7.94 -8.71
C SER A 204 -19.20 6.72 -7.91
N ARG A 205 -18.27 6.02 -7.26
CA ARG A 205 -18.60 5.09 -6.18
C ARG A 205 -18.00 5.60 -4.88
N VAL A 206 -18.84 6.28 -4.10
CA VAL A 206 -18.63 6.48 -2.67
C VAL A 206 -18.92 5.14 -1.99
N ALA A 207 -17.93 4.52 -1.37
CA ALA A 207 -18.15 3.38 -0.50
C ALA A 207 -18.68 3.89 0.84
N ALA A 208 -19.97 3.63 1.10
CA ALA A 208 -20.58 3.87 2.40
C ALA A 208 -20.02 2.88 3.43
N VAL A 209 -19.49 3.40 4.53
CA VAL A 209 -19.20 2.62 5.74
C VAL A 209 -20.52 2.45 6.49
N SER A 210 -21.05 1.23 6.51
CA SER A 210 -22.14 0.84 7.40
C SER A 210 -21.62 0.73 8.83
N VAL A 211 -22.19 1.52 9.74
CA VAL A 211 -22.09 1.33 11.18
C VAL A 211 -23.26 0.44 11.60
N SER A 212 -22.95 -0.71 12.19
CA SER A 212 -23.88 -1.53 12.97
C SER A 212 -23.56 -1.36 14.46
#